data_AF-A0A6P8RX38-F1
#
_entry.id   AF-A0A6P8RX38-F1
#
_cell.length_a   1.000
_cell.length_b   1.000
_cell.length_c   1.000
_cell.angle_alpha   90.00
_cell.angle_beta   90.00
_cell.angle_gamma   90.00
#
_symmetry.space_group_name_H-M   'P 1'
#
loop_
_entity.id
_entity.type
_entity.pdbx_description
1 polymer ?
#
loop_
_entity_poly.entity_id
_entity_poly.type
_entity_poly.pdbx_seq_one_letter_code
_entity_poly.pdbx_strand_id
1 'polypeptide(L)'
;MMAEKLPDWLQMYAERISSYGVFGGNIANHVLVNEYRPGEGIMPHEDGPMYFPTVTTISLGSHTLLDFYHPVGREQQRADEQVTTCQTEQDRHFLSLLEEPRSLLVLSGDMYSCYLHGIRPAASDFITENVANIASCDSRYGDTLTRETRVSLTIRYVPKVLKTTIALGRRK
;
A
#
# COMPACT_ATOMS: atom_id res chain seq x y z
N MET A 1 -13.78 6.92 11.94
CA MET A 1 -12.46 7.50 12.26
C MET A 1 -12.67 8.91 12.81
N MET A 2 -11.93 9.31 13.85
CA MET A 2 -12.00 10.69 14.37
C MET A 2 -11.16 11.62 13.49
N ALA A 3 -11.66 12.83 13.24
CA ALA A 3 -10.90 13.83 12.51
C ALA A 3 -9.91 14.53 13.46
N GLU A 4 -8.62 14.43 13.16
CA GLU A 4 -7.55 15.18 13.80
C GLU A 4 -6.75 15.93 12.74
N LYS A 5 -6.18 17.08 13.11
CA LYS A 5 -5.34 17.85 12.19
C LYS A 5 -4.04 17.07 11.95
N LEU A 6 -3.67 16.86 10.68
CA LEU A 6 -2.37 16.29 10.35
C LEU A 6 -1.25 17.22 10.82
N PRO A 7 -0.11 16.68 11.29
CA PRO A 7 1.11 17.46 11.51
C PRO A 7 1.46 18.28 10.27
N ASP A 8 1.93 19.52 10.45
CA ASP A 8 2.14 20.45 9.32
C ASP A 8 3.10 19.88 8.26
N TRP A 9 4.10 19.10 8.67
CA TRP A 9 5.03 18.46 7.75
C TRP A 9 4.37 17.37 6.87
N LEU A 10 3.33 16.69 7.37
CA LEU A 10 2.53 15.72 6.60
C LEU A 10 1.48 16.41 5.74
N GLN A 11 0.92 17.51 6.25
CA GLN A 11 -0.10 18.30 5.54
C GLN A 11 0.39 18.74 4.16
N MET A 12 1.65 19.20 4.08
CA MET A 12 2.29 19.57 2.81
C MET A 12 2.25 18.44 1.77
N TYR A 13 2.57 17.19 2.17
CA TYR A 13 2.55 16.05 1.26
C TYR A 13 1.12 15.64 0.89
N ALA A 14 0.20 15.66 1.86
CA ALA A 14 -1.21 15.36 1.62
C ALA A 14 -1.79 16.32 0.57
N GLU A 15 -1.58 17.63 0.72
CA GLU A 15 -2.05 18.65 -0.23
C GLU A 15 -1.40 18.49 -1.61
N ARG A 16 -0.08 18.30 -1.65
CA ARG A 16 0.65 18.18 -2.92
C ARG A 16 0.22 16.94 -3.71
N ILE A 17 0.08 15.79 -3.05
CA ILE A 17 -0.41 14.57 -3.69
C ILE A 17 -1.86 14.75 -4.14
N SER A 18 -2.72 15.31 -3.28
CA SER A 18 -4.11 15.62 -3.63
C SER A 18 -4.24 16.55 -4.84
N SER A 19 -3.30 17.48 -5.05
CA SER A 19 -3.33 18.41 -6.18
C SER A 19 -3.22 17.72 -7.56
N TYR A 20 -2.70 16.48 -7.61
CA TYR A 20 -2.71 15.66 -8.83
C TYR A 20 -4.07 15.01 -9.12
N GLY A 21 -5.09 15.24 -8.28
CA GLY A 21 -6.45 14.74 -8.49
C GLY A 21 -6.67 13.27 -8.13
N VAL A 22 -5.66 12.60 -7.55
CA VAL A 22 -5.70 11.16 -7.24
C VAL A 22 -6.81 10.76 -6.25
N PHE A 23 -7.32 11.70 -5.46
CA PHE A 23 -8.45 11.46 -4.53
C PHE A 23 -9.77 12.12 -5.00
N GLY A 24 -9.95 12.27 -6.31
CA GLY A 24 -11.19 12.80 -6.88
C GLY A 24 -11.48 14.26 -6.46
N GLY A 25 -10.43 15.08 -6.36
CA GLY A 25 -10.52 16.48 -5.92
C GLY A 25 -10.56 16.69 -4.40
N ASN A 26 -10.49 15.63 -3.60
CA ASN A 26 -10.45 15.72 -2.14
C ASN A 26 -9.01 15.84 -1.60
N ILE A 27 -8.88 16.49 -0.44
CA ILE A 27 -7.61 16.57 0.28
C ILE A 27 -7.48 15.35 1.19
N ALA A 28 -6.38 14.60 1.08
CA ALA A 28 -6.09 13.49 1.98
C ALA A 28 -6.05 13.97 3.43
N ASN A 29 -6.68 13.20 4.32
CA ASN A 29 -6.90 13.57 5.71
C ASN A 29 -6.45 12.46 6.67
N HIS A 30 -5.78 11.44 6.17
CA HIS A 30 -5.28 10.32 6.95
C HIS A 30 -3.92 9.88 6.44
N VAL A 31 -2.98 9.68 7.38
CA VAL A 31 -1.65 9.14 7.10
C VAL A 31 -1.37 8.00 8.07
N LEU A 32 -1.00 6.83 7.55
CA LEU A 32 -0.44 5.73 8.32
C LEU A 32 1.07 5.68 8.10
N VAL A 33 1.83 5.63 9.20
CA VAL A 33 3.29 5.49 9.17
C VAL A 33 3.62 4.05 9.56
N ASN A 34 4.34 3.35 8.70
CA ASN A 34 4.85 2.01 8.99
C ASN A 34 6.38 2.00 8.92
N GLU A 35 7.03 1.33 9.87
CA GLU A 35 8.46 1.00 9.84
C GLU A 35 8.60 -0.51 9.57
N TYR A 36 9.55 -0.88 8.71
CA TYR A 36 9.93 -2.26 8.45
C TYR A 36 11.44 -2.39 8.54
N ARG A 37 11.91 -3.29 9.40
CA ARG A 37 13.31 -3.71 9.49
C ARG A 37 13.56 -4.89 8.53
N PRO A 38 14.83 -5.19 8.21
CA PRO A 38 15.14 -6.37 7.41
C PRO A 38 14.57 -7.64 8.04
N GLY A 39 13.85 -8.43 7.25
CA GLY A 39 13.14 -9.63 7.70
C GLY A 39 11.68 -9.39 8.09
N GLU A 40 11.22 -8.14 8.25
CA GLU A 40 9.81 -7.84 8.54
C GLU A 40 9.00 -7.67 7.25
N GLY A 41 7.68 -7.76 7.38
CA GLY A 41 6.74 -7.68 6.28
C GLY A 41 5.30 -7.56 6.77
N ILE A 42 4.35 -7.59 5.83
CA ILE A 42 2.93 -7.59 6.10
C ILE A 42 2.24 -8.60 5.18
N MET A 43 1.38 -9.43 5.77
CA MET A 43 0.65 -10.46 5.02
C MET A 43 -0.25 -9.85 3.94
N PRO A 44 -0.59 -10.59 2.87
CA PRO A 44 -1.50 -10.10 1.84
C PRO A 44 -2.83 -9.63 2.43
N HIS A 45 -3.21 -8.39 2.13
CA HIS A 45 -4.42 -7.76 2.66
C HIS A 45 -4.99 -6.72 1.68
N GLU A 46 -6.17 -6.20 2.03
CA GLU A 46 -6.80 -5.04 1.39
C GLU A 46 -6.83 -3.86 2.38
N ASP A 47 -6.81 -2.64 1.87
CA ASP A 47 -6.92 -1.43 2.69
C ASP A 47 -8.30 -1.26 3.34
N GLY A 48 -9.32 -1.84 2.72
CA GLY A 48 -10.70 -1.85 3.22
C GLY A 48 -11.57 -0.71 2.69
N PRO A 49 -12.90 -0.80 2.91
CA PRO A 49 -13.89 0.04 2.21
C PRO A 49 -14.08 1.44 2.81
N MET A 50 -13.35 1.79 3.87
CA MET A 50 -13.52 3.08 4.55
C MET A 50 -12.88 4.27 3.81
N TYR A 51 -11.95 4.00 2.90
CA TYR A 51 -11.20 5.01 2.17
C TYR A 51 -11.82 5.27 0.79
N PHE A 52 -11.50 6.43 0.21
CA PHE A 52 -11.64 6.64 -1.23
C PHE A 52 -10.83 5.56 -1.97
N PRO A 53 -11.28 5.06 -3.15
CA PRO A 53 -10.68 3.90 -3.82
C PRO A 53 -9.34 4.22 -4.52
N THR A 54 -8.45 4.88 -3.80
CA THR A 54 -7.07 5.18 -4.16
C THR A 54 -6.27 5.33 -2.87
N VAL A 55 -5.14 4.63 -2.81
CA VAL A 55 -4.13 4.80 -1.76
C VAL A 55 -2.84 5.26 -2.40
N THR A 56 -2.13 6.16 -1.72
CA THR A 56 -0.77 6.52 -2.10
C THR A 56 0.21 6.16 -1.01
N THR A 57 1.42 5.77 -1.40
CA THR A 57 2.47 5.38 -0.46
C THR A 57 3.77 6.04 -0.88
N ILE A 58 4.36 6.82 0.01
CA ILE A 58 5.74 7.30 -0.13
C ILE A 58 6.66 6.30 0.55
N SER A 59 7.67 5.81 -0.17
CA SER A 59 8.69 4.90 0.37
C SER A 59 9.97 5.65 0.71
N LEU A 60 10.52 5.44 1.91
CA LEU A 60 11.70 6.14 2.44
C LEU A 60 12.69 5.15 3.07
N GLY A 61 13.97 5.52 3.10
CA GLY A 61 15.04 4.69 3.66
C GLY A 61 15.51 3.62 2.68
N SER A 62 14.89 2.44 2.73
CA SER A 62 15.18 1.29 1.87
C SER A 62 14.09 1.02 0.84
N HIS A 63 14.41 0.19 -0.14
CA HIS A 63 13.44 -0.39 -1.07
C HIS A 63 12.62 -1.52 -0.42
N THR A 64 11.56 -1.93 -1.10
CA THR A 64 10.88 -3.22 -0.89
C THR A 64 10.24 -3.70 -2.20
N LEU A 65 9.98 -5.00 -2.32
CA LEU A 65 8.96 -5.49 -3.24
C LEU A 65 7.58 -5.42 -2.56
N LEU A 66 6.63 -4.79 -3.24
CA LEU A 66 5.20 -4.87 -2.93
C LEU A 66 4.60 -5.95 -3.82
N ASP A 67 4.17 -7.04 -3.22
CA ASP A 67 3.66 -8.22 -3.90
C ASP A 67 2.12 -8.15 -4.01
N PHE A 68 1.58 -8.55 -5.16
CA PHE A 68 0.15 -8.57 -5.44
C PHE A 68 -0.36 -9.99 -5.67
N TYR A 69 -1.54 -10.25 -5.13
CA TYR A 69 -2.12 -11.58 -5.06
C TYR A 69 -3.60 -11.57 -5.46
N HIS A 70 -4.03 -12.64 -6.11
CA HIS A 70 -5.45 -12.93 -6.27
C HIS A 70 -6.10 -13.26 -4.92
N PRO A 71 -7.37 -12.84 -4.68
CA PRO A 71 -8.15 -13.30 -3.54
C PRO A 71 -8.35 -14.81 -3.56
N VAL A 72 -8.45 -15.41 -2.38
CA VAL A 72 -8.73 -16.85 -2.23
C VAL A 72 -10.07 -17.18 -2.90
N GLY A 73 -10.08 -18.20 -3.76
CA GLY A 73 -11.30 -18.71 -4.40
C GLY A 73 -11.74 -17.97 -5.68
N ARG A 74 -10.99 -16.97 -6.16
CA ARG A 74 -11.32 -16.24 -7.41
C ARG A 74 -11.13 -17.09 -8.68
N GLU A 75 -10.29 -18.12 -8.65
CA GLU A 75 -10.03 -19.01 -9.80
C GLU A 75 -11.02 -20.17 -9.94
N GLN A 76 -11.79 -20.50 -8.90
CA GLN A 76 -12.80 -21.57 -8.93
C GLN A 76 -14.00 -21.29 -9.85
N GLN A 77 -14.09 -20.11 -10.48
CA GLN A 77 -15.22 -19.74 -11.34
C GLN A 77 -15.01 -20.04 -12.83
N ARG A 78 -13.84 -20.55 -13.27
CA ARG A 78 -13.56 -20.79 -14.69
C ARG A 78 -13.49 -22.25 -15.14
N ALA A 79 -13.61 -23.22 -14.24
CA ALA A 79 -13.65 -24.63 -14.63
C ALA A 79 -14.63 -25.41 -13.75
N ASP A 80 -15.62 -26.03 -14.40
CA ASP A 80 -16.40 -27.13 -13.85
C ASP A 80 -15.44 -28.27 -13.44
N GLU A 81 -14.96 -28.29 -12.20
CA GLU A 81 -14.46 -29.50 -11.55
C GLU A 81 -14.27 -29.25 -10.04
N GLN A 82 -15.03 -30.01 -9.25
CA GLN A 82 -15.00 -30.01 -7.79
C GLN A 82 -13.67 -30.60 -7.28
N VAL A 83 -12.62 -29.79 -7.25
CA VAL A 83 -11.48 -30.02 -6.37
C VAL A 83 -11.15 -28.70 -5.69
N THR A 84 -11.53 -28.59 -4.41
CA THR A 84 -11.04 -27.56 -3.50
C THR A 84 -9.55 -27.81 -3.23
N THR A 85 -8.69 -27.46 -4.17
CA THR A 85 -7.25 -27.40 -3.91
C THR A 85 -6.99 -26.28 -2.91
N CYS A 86 -6.16 -26.56 -1.90
CA CYS A 86 -5.68 -25.52 -0.98
C CYS A 86 -4.78 -24.57 -1.78
N GLN A 87 -5.27 -23.37 -2.12
CA GLN A 87 -4.45 -22.36 -2.80
C GLN A 87 -3.44 -21.77 -1.80
N THR A 88 -2.15 -21.91 -2.09
CA THR A 88 -1.10 -21.27 -1.27
C THR A 88 -1.02 -19.77 -1.58
N GLU A 89 -0.26 -19.03 -0.77
CA GLU A 89 0.06 -17.63 -1.09
C GLU A 89 0.85 -17.51 -2.39
N GLN A 90 1.79 -18.43 -2.62
CA GLN A 90 2.64 -18.41 -3.81
C GLN A 90 1.84 -18.67 -5.09
N ASP A 91 0.83 -19.53 -5.05
CA ASP A 91 -0.04 -19.83 -6.20
C ASP A 91 -0.87 -18.61 -6.62
N ARG A 92 -1.17 -17.72 -5.68
CA ARG A 92 -1.99 -16.53 -5.92
C ARG A 92 -1.17 -15.30 -6.30
N HIS A 93 0.15 -15.33 -6.09
CA HIS A 93 1.06 -14.24 -6.45
C HIS A 93 1.13 -14.12 -7.97
N PHE A 94 0.94 -12.91 -8.49
CA PHE A 94 0.97 -12.70 -9.95
C PHE A 94 1.83 -11.51 -10.40
N LEU A 95 2.20 -10.62 -9.47
CA LEU A 95 2.94 -9.40 -9.80
C LEU A 95 3.66 -8.87 -8.57
N SER A 96 4.82 -8.25 -8.77
CA SER A 96 5.47 -7.41 -7.77
C SER A 96 5.78 -6.03 -8.34
N LEU A 97 5.81 -5.02 -7.48
CA LEU A 97 6.35 -3.70 -7.79
C LEU A 97 7.55 -3.43 -6.89
N LEU A 98 8.66 -2.98 -7.48
CA LEU A 98 9.81 -2.48 -6.75
C LEU A 98 9.54 -1.04 -6.32
N GLU A 99 9.41 -0.82 -5.02
CA GLU A 99 9.28 0.50 -4.43
C GLU A 99 10.65 1.00 -3.95
N GLU A 100 11.33 1.77 -4.79
CA GLU A 100 12.62 2.38 -4.44
C GLU A 100 12.45 3.52 -3.42
N PRO A 101 13.49 3.86 -2.64
CA PRO A 101 13.43 5.00 -1.73
C PRO A 101 13.21 6.30 -2.50
N ARG A 102 12.36 7.17 -1.95
CA ARG A 102 11.86 8.43 -2.53
C ARG A 102 10.93 8.22 -3.74
N SER A 103 10.31 7.06 -3.86
CA SER A 103 9.22 6.83 -4.80
C SER A 103 7.85 7.16 -4.21
N LEU A 104 6.87 7.41 -5.09
CA LEU A 104 5.46 7.54 -4.77
C LEU A 104 4.69 6.49 -5.56
N LEU A 105 4.10 5.52 -4.86
CA LEU A 105 3.12 4.60 -5.43
C LEU A 105 1.72 5.24 -5.37
N VAL A 106 0.96 5.12 -6.46
CA VAL A 106 -0.47 5.41 -6.50
C VAL A 106 -1.19 4.14 -6.92
N LEU A 107 -1.97 3.56 -6.01
CA LEU A 107 -2.72 2.33 -6.23
C LEU A 107 -4.21 2.64 -6.30
N SER A 108 -4.85 2.35 -7.42
CA SER A 108 -6.25 2.70 -7.70
C SER A 108 -6.96 1.65 -8.55
N GLY A 109 -8.29 1.77 -8.67
CA GLY A 109 -9.09 0.90 -9.54
C GLY A 109 -9.07 -0.55 -9.07
N ASP A 110 -8.89 -1.48 -10.00
CA ASP A 110 -8.90 -2.92 -9.70
C ASP A 110 -7.78 -3.32 -8.74
N MET A 111 -6.58 -2.72 -8.89
CA MET A 111 -5.45 -2.96 -8.00
C MET A 111 -5.72 -2.57 -6.55
N TYR A 112 -6.59 -1.59 -6.32
CA TYR A 112 -7.07 -1.23 -4.98
C TYR A 112 -8.22 -2.14 -4.50
N SER A 113 -9.13 -2.51 -5.40
CA SER A 113 -10.45 -3.03 -5.03
C SER A 113 -10.59 -4.55 -5.14
N CYS A 114 -9.71 -5.22 -5.88
CA CYS A 114 -9.91 -6.61 -6.30
C CYS A 114 -8.71 -7.53 -6.04
N TYR A 115 -7.59 -6.98 -5.57
CA TYR A 115 -6.35 -7.71 -5.34
C TYR A 115 -5.80 -7.40 -3.97
N LEU A 116 -5.17 -8.41 -3.37
CA LEU A 116 -4.48 -8.26 -2.10
C LEU A 116 -3.06 -7.79 -2.39
N HIS A 117 -2.50 -7.00 -1.49
CA HIS A 117 -1.09 -6.61 -1.53
C HIS A 117 -0.41 -6.93 -0.21
N GLY A 118 0.88 -7.21 -0.27
CA GLY A 118 1.69 -7.57 0.89
C GLY A 118 3.16 -7.29 0.66
N ILE A 119 3.92 -7.37 1.76
CA ILE A 119 5.38 -7.32 1.71
C ILE A 119 5.86 -8.62 2.35
N ARG A 120 6.50 -9.48 1.56
CA ARG A 120 7.07 -10.73 2.09
C ARG A 120 8.13 -10.43 3.18
N PRO A 121 8.09 -11.12 4.33
CA PRO A 121 9.18 -11.09 5.32
C PRO A 121 10.49 -11.61 4.72
N ALA A 122 11.45 -10.71 4.47
CA ALA A 122 12.74 -11.06 3.87
C ALA A 122 13.81 -10.02 4.22
N ALA A 123 15.08 -10.44 4.27
CA ALA A 123 16.23 -9.54 4.45
C ALA A 123 16.79 -9.01 3.12
N SER A 124 16.45 -9.63 2.01
CA SER A 124 16.87 -9.24 0.66
C SER A 124 15.82 -9.64 -0.36
N ASP A 125 15.76 -8.93 -1.48
CA ASP A 125 14.89 -9.22 -2.61
C ASP A 125 15.70 -9.58 -3.84
N PHE A 126 15.30 -10.66 -4.52
CA PHE A 126 15.83 -11.04 -5.81
C PHE A 126 14.90 -10.54 -6.91
N ILE A 127 15.42 -9.75 -7.85
CA ILE A 127 14.63 -9.12 -8.90
C ILE A 127 14.37 -10.14 -10.02
N THR A 128 13.12 -10.58 -10.12
CA THR A 128 12.65 -11.52 -11.14
C THR A 128 11.95 -10.80 -12.29
N GLU A 129 11.54 -11.55 -13.31
CA GLU A 129 10.72 -11.07 -14.43
C GLU A 129 9.31 -10.62 -14.03
N ASN A 130 8.83 -11.03 -12.83
CA ASN A 130 7.51 -10.65 -12.32
C ASN A 130 7.49 -9.24 -11.69
N VAL A 131 8.63 -8.54 -11.63
CA VAL A 131 8.71 -7.16 -11.16
C VAL A 131 8.31 -6.21 -12.29
N ALA A 132 7.06 -5.74 -12.27
CA ALA A 132 6.43 -5.08 -13.41
C ALA A 132 7.11 -3.77 -13.84
N ASN A 133 7.60 -3.01 -12.86
CA ASN A 133 8.14 -1.66 -13.08
C ASN A 133 9.65 -1.63 -13.21
N ILE A 134 10.33 -2.78 -13.38
CA ILE A 134 11.79 -2.85 -13.38
C ILE A 134 12.44 -1.97 -14.46
N ALA A 135 11.78 -1.82 -15.61
CA ALA A 135 12.26 -0.94 -16.70
C ALA A 135 12.31 0.55 -16.32
N SER A 136 11.61 0.94 -15.25
CA SER A 136 11.56 2.30 -14.72
C SER A 136 12.37 2.48 -13.42
N CYS A 137 13.09 1.44 -12.99
CA CYS A 137 13.90 1.44 -11.77
C CYS A 137 15.40 1.46 -12.08
N ASP A 138 16.21 1.79 -11.08
CA ASP A 138 17.67 1.79 -11.22
C ASP A 138 18.25 0.35 -11.23
N SER A 139 17.51 -0.59 -10.65
CA SER A 139 17.87 -2.01 -10.53
C SER A 139 17.57 -2.81 -11.81
N ARG A 140 18.13 -4.02 -11.92
CA ARG A 140 17.99 -4.90 -13.09
C ARG A 140 17.53 -6.30 -12.72
N TYR A 141 16.97 -7.01 -13.70
CA TYR A 141 16.67 -8.44 -13.59
C TYR A 141 17.93 -9.22 -13.18
N GLY A 142 17.77 -10.10 -12.18
CA GLY A 142 18.85 -10.90 -11.61
C GLY A 142 19.61 -10.23 -10.47
N ASP A 143 19.34 -8.95 -10.18
CA ASP A 143 19.95 -8.28 -9.04
C ASP A 143 19.41 -8.86 -7.72
N THR A 144 20.27 -8.88 -6.70
CA THR A 144 19.88 -9.14 -5.31
C THR A 144 20.09 -7.87 -4.51
N LEU A 145 19.00 -7.31 -4.01
CA LEU A 145 18.99 -6.08 -3.24
C LEU A 145 18.86 -6.41 -1.75
N THR A 146 19.78 -5.90 -0.93
CA THR A 146 19.71 -6.08 0.53
C THR A 146 18.80 -5.02 1.14
N ARG A 147 17.81 -5.43 1.93
CA ARG A 147 16.92 -4.49 2.62
C ARG A 147 17.64 -3.85 3.80
N GLU A 148 17.38 -2.57 4.00
CA GLU A 148 17.64 -1.84 5.24
C GLU A 148 16.31 -1.41 5.86
N THR A 149 16.34 -0.59 6.92
CA THR A 149 15.11 -0.05 7.51
C THR A 149 14.36 0.83 6.49
N ARG A 150 13.11 0.46 6.20
CA ARG A 150 12.19 1.21 5.36
C ARG A 150 11.11 1.85 6.22
N VAL A 151 10.76 3.09 5.89
CA VAL A 151 9.57 3.77 6.42
C VAL A 151 8.63 4.07 5.26
N SER A 152 7.34 3.81 5.43
CA SER A 152 6.32 4.17 4.44
C SER A 152 5.29 5.12 5.01
N LEU A 153 4.93 6.14 4.23
CA LEU A 153 3.84 7.07 4.53
C LEU A 153 2.67 6.75 3.61
N THR A 154 1.68 6.03 4.13
CA THR A 154 0.46 5.65 3.40
C THR A 154 -0.59 6.75 3.59
N ILE A 155 -0.84 7.52 2.54
CA ILE A 155 -1.66 8.73 2.55
C ILE A 155 -2.98 8.43 1.85
N ARG A 156 -4.09 8.70 2.53
CA ARG A 156 -5.44 8.33 2.09
C ARG A 156 -6.43 9.45 2.35
N TYR A 157 -7.51 9.43 1.58
CA TYR A 157 -8.71 10.23 1.89
C TYR A 157 -9.78 9.34 2.53
N VAL A 158 -10.28 9.78 3.68
CA VAL A 158 -11.38 9.15 4.42
C VAL A 158 -12.63 10.02 4.23
N PRO A 159 -13.63 9.58 3.44
CA PRO A 159 -14.81 10.39 3.13
C PRO A 159 -15.71 10.66 4.35
N LYS A 160 -15.77 9.71 5.30
CA LYS A 160 -16.64 9.78 6.47
C LYS A 160 -15.82 9.83 7.76
N VAL A 161 -15.78 11.01 8.38
CA VAL A 161 -15.09 11.25 9.65
C VAL A 161 -16.06 11.74 10.72
N LEU A 162 -15.84 11.33 11.96
CA LEU A 162 -16.55 11.86 13.12
C LEU A 162 -15.91 13.20 13.51
N LYS A 163 -16.69 14.27 13.51
CA LYS A 163 -16.27 15.58 14.01
C LYS A 163 -16.56 15.63 15.51
N THR A 164 -15.54 15.42 16.34
CA THR A 164 -15.68 15.57 17.78
C THR A 164 -15.35 17.01 18.16
N THR A 165 -16.37 17.85 18.36
CA THR A 165 -16.17 19.14 19.03
C THR A 165 -16.05 18.85 20.53
N ILE A 166 -14.84 18.60 21.03
CA ILE A 166 -14.61 18.51 22.47
C ILE A 166 -14.80 19.92 23.03
N ALA A 167 -16.04 20.24 23.43
CA ALA A 167 -16.33 21.41 24.24
C ALA A 167 -15.85 21.12 25.66
N LEU A 168 -14.54 21.27 25.90
CA LEU A 168 -13.99 21.38 27.25
C LEU A 168 -14.57 22.67 27.85
N GLY A 169 -15.70 22.52 28.53
CA GLY A 169 -16.38 23.59 29.22
C GLY A 169 -15.41 24.31 30.15
N ARG A 170 -15.17 25.60 29.87
CA ARG A 170 -14.63 26.52 30.87
C ARG A 170 -15.57 26.50 32.07
N ARG A 171 -15.22 25.75 33.12
CA ARG A 171 -15.77 26.00 34.45
C ARG A 171 -15.12 27.30 34.95
N LYS A 172 -16.00 28.25 35.27
CA LYS A 172 -15.70 29.56 35.86
C LYS A 172 -14.92 29.42 37.15
#